data_AF-A0A7R9ZRT4-F1
#
_entry.id   AF-A0A7R9ZRT4-F1
#
_cell.length_a   1.000
_cell.length_b   1.000
_cell.length_c   1.000
_cell.angle_alpha   90.00
_cell.angle_beta   90.00
_cell.angle_gamma   90.00
#
_symmetry.space_group_name_H-M   'P 1'
#
loop_
_entity.id
_entity.type
_entity.pdbx_description
1 polymer ?
#
loop_
_entity_poly.entity_id
_entity_poly.type
_entity_poly.pdbx_seq_one_letter_code
_entity_poly.pdbx_strand_id
1 'polypeptide(L)'
;NMKRMFCAHCGSDMMHRIAASVDGKTGRLRVHLKKNYQHNLRGTKFSLPKAGSGNRFQGDLLLREDQMLTGVWNQKVKIRSGGQSRSSAQSMFGRDIATSVGCNSKGVVSVEDIKVGFGRRNPNSAKGRERRGKKKKSSEKACGLRRY
;
A
#
# COMPACT_ATOMS: atom_id res chain seq x y z
N ASN A 1 5.90 8.68 17.99
CA ASN A 1 5.43 7.29 17.75
C ASN A 1 5.42 7.01 16.24
N MET A 2 6.46 6.36 15.70
CA MET A 2 6.72 6.25 14.25
C MET A 2 5.92 5.16 13.50
N LYS A 3 5.09 4.42 14.23
CA LYS A 3 4.29 3.28 13.71
C LYS A 3 2.81 3.62 13.49
N ARG A 4 2.37 4.84 13.83
CA ARG A 4 0.98 5.25 13.65
C ARG A 4 0.69 5.55 12.19
N MET A 5 -0.46 5.08 11.72
CA MET A 5 -0.97 5.37 10.37
C MET A 5 -2.00 6.50 10.41
N PHE A 6 -2.89 6.47 11.41
CA PHE A 6 -3.91 7.49 11.61
C PHE A 6 -3.47 8.60 12.57
N CYS A 7 -4.00 9.80 12.36
CA CYS A 7 -3.86 10.92 13.28
C CYS A 7 -4.74 10.73 14.52
N ALA A 8 -4.16 10.90 15.71
CA ALA A 8 -4.90 10.71 16.97
C ALA A 8 -5.98 11.77 17.24
N HIS A 9 -5.84 12.96 16.65
CA HIS A 9 -6.80 14.05 16.86
C HIS A 9 -7.99 13.97 15.90
N CYS A 10 -7.74 13.73 14.61
CA CYS A 10 -8.78 13.77 13.57
C CYS A 10 -9.08 12.41 12.91
N GLY A 11 -8.32 11.36 13.20
CA GLY A 11 -8.52 10.02 12.65
C GLY A 11 -8.22 9.88 11.15
N SER A 12 -7.59 10.87 10.52
CA SER A 12 -7.21 10.82 9.10
C SER A 12 -5.92 10.04 8.87
N ASP A 13 -5.79 9.36 7.73
CA ASP A 13 -4.56 8.64 7.29
C ASP A 13 -3.53 9.54 6.57
N MET A 14 -3.73 10.86 6.53
CA MET A 14 -2.86 11.79 5.78
C MET A 14 -1.57 12.19 6.54
N MET A 15 -1.02 11.30 7.37
CA MET A 15 0.16 11.61 8.16
C MET A 15 1.44 11.58 7.30
N HIS A 16 2.17 12.69 7.28
CA HIS A 16 3.46 12.80 6.58
C HIS A 16 4.63 12.63 7.54
N ARG A 17 5.66 11.91 7.09
CA ARG A 17 6.93 11.81 7.81
C ARG A 17 7.77 13.04 7.48
N ILE A 18 8.23 13.74 8.51
CA ILE A 18 9.05 14.94 8.40
C ILE A 18 10.28 14.76 9.30
N ALA A 19 11.45 15.18 8.81
CA ALA A 19 12.66 15.21 9.62
C ALA A 19 12.63 16.43 10.54
N ALA A 20 13.01 16.26 11.80
CA ALA A 20 13.13 17.34 12.76
C ALA A 20 14.46 17.25 13.49
N SER A 21 15.05 18.39 13.81
CA SER A 21 16.27 18.52 14.60
C SER A 21 16.04 19.42 15.79
N VAL A 22 16.67 19.13 16.92
CA VAL A 22 16.62 19.96 18.13
C VAL A 22 18.01 20.55 18.36
N ASP A 23 18.11 21.87 18.49
CA ASP A 23 19.36 22.55 18.78
C ASP A 23 19.78 22.27 20.24
N GLY A 24 20.89 21.57 20.46
CA GLY A 24 21.28 21.11 21.81
C GLY A 24 21.62 22.22 22.82
N LYS A 25 21.94 23.44 22.35
CA LYS A 25 22.26 24.59 23.22
C LYS A 25 21.05 25.46 23.57
N THR A 26 20.08 25.55 22.67
CA THR A 26 18.93 26.48 22.79
C THR A 26 17.60 25.76 22.98
N GLY A 27 17.57 24.44 22.77
CA GLY A 27 16.35 23.63 22.81
C GLY A 27 15.38 23.90 21.66
N ARG A 28 15.77 24.69 20.64
CA ARG A 28 14.88 25.06 19.54
C ARG A 28 14.63 23.88 18.61
N LEU A 29 13.36 23.60 18.33
CA LEU A 29 12.92 22.60 17.37
C LEU A 29 12.91 23.20 15.95
N ARG A 30 13.63 22.57 15.03
CA ARG A 30 13.63 22.90 13.61
C ARG A 30 13.02 21.76 12.81
N VAL A 31 12.01 22.06 12.00
CA VAL A 31 11.30 21.10 11.17
C VAL A 31 11.72 21.28 9.71
N HIS A 32 12.21 20.21 9.08
CA HIS A 32 12.75 20.24 7.72
C HIS A 32 11.65 19.91 6.71
N LEU A 33 10.95 20.94 6.23
CA LEU A 33 9.93 20.81 5.19
C LEU A 33 10.56 20.84 3.80
N LYS A 34 10.01 20.05 2.87
CA LYS A 34 10.40 20.13 1.45
C LYS A 34 9.94 21.49 0.89
N LYS A 35 10.87 22.25 0.30
CA LYS A 35 10.59 23.57 -0.31
C LYS A 35 9.43 23.53 -1.32
N ASN A 36 9.41 22.51 -2.19
CA ASN A 36 8.37 22.31 -3.20
C ASN A 36 7.43 21.18 -2.79
N TYR A 37 6.76 21.33 -1.64
CA TYR A 37 5.71 20.40 -1.23
C TYR A 37 4.44 20.65 -2.06
N GLN A 38 3.97 19.63 -2.78
CA GLN A 38 2.72 19.67 -3.52
C GLN A 38 1.73 18.70 -2.88
N HIS A 39 0.60 19.24 -2.42
CA HIS A 39 -0.48 18.43 -1.91
C HIS A 39 -1.26 17.79 -3.07
N ASN A 40 -0.92 16.54 -3.41
CA ASN A 40 -1.56 15.84 -4.52
C ASN A 40 -2.83 15.11 -4.06
N LEU A 41 -3.99 15.63 -4.47
CA LEU A 41 -5.31 15.06 -4.19
C LEU A 41 -5.72 13.96 -5.19
N ARG A 42 -4.88 13.60 -6.17
CA ARG A 42 -5.24 12.58 -7.16
C ARG A 42 -5.36 11.21 -6.48
N GLY A 43 -6.50 10.56 -6.71
CA GLY A 43 -6.77 9.22 -6.19
C GLY A 43 -7.26 9.18 -4.75
N THR A 44 -7.59 10.32 -4.13
CA THR A 44 -8.22 10.36 -2.80
C THR A 44 -9.73 10.08 -2.86
N LYS A 45 -10.39 10.45 -3.96
CA LYS A 45 -11.82 10.21 -4.20
C LYS A 45 -12.01 9.05 -5.18
N PHE A 46 -12.64 7.98 -4.74
CA PHE A 46 -12.95 6.79 -5.53
C PHE A 46 -14.20 6.09 -4.97
N SER A 47 -14.86 5.27 -5.79
CA SER A 47 -16.01 4.48 -5.37
C SER A 47 -15.58 3.35 -4.44
N LEU A 48 -16.17 3.28 -3.25
CA LEU A 48 -15.97 2.18 -2.32
C LEU A 48 -16.88 0.99 -2.67
N PRO A 49 -16.40 -0.25 -2.50
CA PRO A 49 -17.24 -1.43 -2.62
C PRO A 49 -18.23 -1.51 -1.45
N LYS A 50 -19.31 -2.27 -1.65
CA LYS A 50 -20.25 -2.58 -0.57
C LYS A 50 -19.54 -3.31 0.57
N ALA A 51 -19.82 -2.91 1.81
CA ALA A 51 -19.31 -3.60 2.99
C ALA A 51 -19.75 -5.08 2.99
N GLY A 52 -18.84 -6.00 3.32
CA GLY A 52 -19.11 -7.44 3.47
C GLY A 52 -19.40 -8.24 2.19
N SER A 53 -19.71 -7.59 1.06
CA SER A 53 -20.09 -8.25 -0.21
C SER A 53 -18.92 -8.49 -1.17
N GLY A 54 -17.72 -8.03 -0.84
CA GLY A 54 -16.52 -8.24 -1.67
C GLY A 54 -15.77 -9.50 -1.28
N ASN A 55 -15.05 -10.12 -2.23
CA ASN A 55 -14.00 -11.11 -1.95
C ASN A 55 -13.11 -10.62 -0.79
N ARG A 56 -12.48 -11.55 -0.04
CA ARG A 56 -11.70 -11.30 1.21
C ARG A 56 -10.68 -10.14 1.23
N PHE A 57 -10.40 -9.53 0.06
CA PHE A 57 -9.45 -8.44 -0.15
C PHE A 57 -10.07 -7.15 -0.72
N GLN A 58 -11.36 -7.16 -1.10
CA GLN A 58 -12.07 -6.00 -1.66
C GLN A 58 -13.13 -5.43 -0.71
N GLY A 59 -13.79 -6.26 0.10
CA GLY A 59 -14.85 -5.80 1.01
C GLY A 59 -14.34 -5.09 2.27
N ASP A 60 -13.24 -5.56 2.84
CA ASP A 60 -12.74 -5.08 4.13
C ASP A 60 -11.51 -4.17 3.91
N LEU A 61 -11.75 -2.96 3.42
CA LEU A 61 -10.72 -1.92 3.36
C LEU A 61 -10.47 -1.36 4.76
N LEU A 62 -9.21 -1.13 5.12
CA LEU A 62 -8.87 -0.41 6.35
C LEU A 62 -9.04 1.09 6.08
N LEU A 63 -10.01 1.73 6.73
CA LEU A 63 -10.33 3.14 6.53
C LEU A 63 -10.11 3.98 7.80
N ARG A 64 -10.17 3.35 8.97
CA ARG A 64 -10.09 4.00 10.28
C ARG A 64 -9.30 3.16 11.29
N GLU A 65 -8.91 3.78 12.39
CA GLU A 65 -8.05 3.17 13.42
C GLU A 65 -8.79 2.12 14.27
N ASP A 66 -10.05 2.37 14.59
CA ASP A 66 -10.95 1.47 15.33
C ASP A 66 -11.13 0.11 14.66
N GLN A 67 -11.17 0.09 13.32
CA GLN A 67 -11.21 -1.13 12.53
C GLN A 67 -10.01 -2.03 12.82
N MET A 68 -8.84 -1.47 13.16
CA MET A 68 -7.64 -2.23 13.50
C MET A 68 -7.78 -3.02 14.81
N LEU A 69 -8.65 -2.58 15.71
CA LEU A 69 -8.89 -3.20 17.02
C LEU A 69 -9.96 -4.30 16.98
N THR A 70 -10.68 -4.44 15.87
CA THR A 70 -11.85 -5.32 15.77
C THR A 70 -11.72 -6.36 14.66
N GLY A 71 -12.48 -7.45 14.81
CA GLY A 71 -12.71 -8.48 13.80
C GLY A 71 -11.45 -9.02 13.10
N VAL A 72 -11.55 -9.12 11.77
CA VAL A 72 -10.51 -9.66 10.87
C VAL A 72 -9.21 -8.85 10.95
N TRP A 73 -9.29 -7.55 11.19
CA TRP A 73 -8.13 -6.67 11.24
C TRP A 73 -7.32 -6.82 12.51
N ASN A 74 -7.97 -7.00 13.67
CA ASN A 74 -7.28 -7.34 14.91
C ASN A 74 -6.49 -8.66 14.77
N GLN A 75 -7.11 -9.68 14.15
CA GLN A 75 -6.43 -10.93 13.84
C GLN A 75 -5.23 -10.71 12.91
N LYS A 76 -5.41 -9.94 11.82
CA LYS A 76 -4.30 -9.59 10.89
C LYS A 76 -3.17 -8.84 11.60
N VAL A 77 -3.49 -7.90 12.48
CA VAL A 77 -2.51 -7.12 13.25
C VAL A 77 -1.73 -8.05 14.16
N LYS A 78 -2.42 -8.91 14.93
CA LYS A 78 -1.79 -9.90 15.82
C LYS A 78 -0.86 -10.84 15.05
N ILE A 79 -1.32 -11.41 13.94
CA ILE A 79 -0.51 -12.31 13.10
C ILE A 79 0.75 -11.57 12.59
N ARG A 80 0.61 -10.31 12.15
CA ARG A 80 1.72 -9.52 11.59
C ARG A 80 2.65 -8.90 12.62
N SER A 81 2.15 -8.61 13.82
CA SER A 81 2.94 -8.06 14.93
C SER A 81 3.77 -9.13 15.65
N GLY A 82 3.80 -10.37 15.13
CA GLY A 82 4.50 -11.49 15.74
C GLY A 82 3.71 -12.20 16.83
N GLY A 83 2.39 -11.95 16.92
CA GLY A 83 1.50 -12.69 17.79
C GLY A 83 1.35 -14.12 17.31
N GLN A 84 2.08 -15.03 17.96
CA GLN A 84 1.97 -16.48 17.83
C GLN A 84 2.34 -17.03 16.43
N SER A 85 3.38 -16.50 15.76
CA SER A 85 4.16 -17.35 14.85
C SER A 85 4.96 -18.33 15.70
N ARG A 86 4.29 -19.43 16.03
CA ARG A 86 4.83 -20.65 16.60
C ARG A 86 6.14 -21.03 15.88
N SER A 87 7.22 -21.12 16.64
CA SER A 87 8.32 -22.10 16.54
C SER A 87 8.96 -22.47 15.19
N SER A 88 8.79 -21.73 14.10
CA SER A 88 9.47 -22.07 12.83
C SER A 88 10.19 -20.85 12.26
N ALA A 89 11.53 -20.88 12.39
CA ALA A 89 12.50 -20.03 11.72
C ALA A 89 12.70 -18.59 12.26
N GLN A 90 12.71 -18.40 13.58
CA GLN A 90 13.44 -17.28 14.16
C GLN A 90 14.89 -17.76 14.39
N SER A 91 15.83 -17.26 13.59
CA SER A 91 17.26 -17.54 13.80
C SER A 91 17.69 -17.05 15.19
N MET A 92 18.61 -17.76 15.83
CA MET A 92 19.26 -17.34 17.08
C MET A 92 19.94 -15.97 16.96
N PHE A 93 20.24 -15.54 15.73
CA PHE A 93 20.83 -14.24 15.43
C PHE A 93 19.80 -13.16 15.06
N GLY A 94 18.51 -13.44 15.27
CA GLY A 94 17.43 -12.49 15.02
C GLY A 94 16.69 -12.72 13.70
N ARG A 95 15.53 -12.08 13.61
CA ARG A 95 14.54 -12.25 12.53
C ARG A 95 15.09 -11.87 11.15
N ASP A 96 16.04 -10.95 11.09
CA ASP A 96 16.53 -10.34 9.86
C ASP A 96 17.48 -11.27 9.09
N ILE A 97 18.23 -12.14 9.78
CA ILE A 97 19.16 -13.09 9.15
C ILE A 97 18.41 -14.23 8.44
N ALA A 98 17.31 -14.73 9.02
CA ALA A 98 16.51 -15.77 8.38
C ALA A 98 15.86 -15.29 7.05
N THR A 99 15.69 -13.97 6.90
CA THR A 99 15.17 -13.34 5.68
C THR A 99 16.28 -13.14 4.65
N SER A 100 17.48 -12.72 5.06
CA SER A 100 18.62 -12.49 4.16
C SER A 100 19.20 -13.79 3.57
N VAL A 101 19.17 -14.88 4.32
CA VAL A 101 19.68 -16.20 3.89
C VAL A 101 18.62 -17.01 3.11
N GLY A 102 17.44 -16.44 2.88
CA GLY A 102 16.40 -17.07 2.05
C GLY A 102 15.68 -18.26 2.70
N CYS A 103 15.93 -18.54 3.97
CA CYS A 103 15.26 -19.62 4.72
C CYS A 103 13.76 -19.35 4.94
N ASN A 104 13.32 -18.09 4.87
CA ASN A 104 11.91 -17.70 4.96
C ASN A 104 11.44 -16.95 3.70
N SER A 105 11.25 -17.68 2.59
CA SER A 105 10.73 -17.12 1.33
C SER A 105 9.21 -16.88 1.32
N LYS A 106 8.50 -17.11 2.43
CA LYS A 106 7.08 -16.80 2.57
C LYS A 106 6.78 -16.02 3.85
N GLY A 107 6.62 -14.71 3.71
CA GLY A 107 5.57 -14.00 4.45
C GLY A 107 5.93 -13.32 5.76
N VAL A 108 7.16 -12.83 5.94
CA VAL A 108 7.45 -11.90 7.03
C VAL A 108 7.11 -10.48 6.57
N VAL A 109 5.81 -10.16 6.55
CA VAL A 109 5.30 -8.80 6.33
C VAL A 109 5.38 -8.02 7.64
N SER A 110 6.13 -6.93 7.67
CA SER A 110 6.22 -6.04 8.83
C SER A 110 4.88 -5.33 9.06
N VAL A 111 4.67 -4.73 10.25
CA VAL A 111 3.48 -3.86 10.50
C VAL A 111 3.37 -2.75 9.44
N GLU A 112 4.49 -2.35 8.86
CA GLU A 112 4.62 -1.42 7.73
C GLU A 112 3.89 -1.88 6.44
N ASP A 113 3.56 -3.17 6.32
CA ASP A 113 2.82 -3.74 5.20
C ASP A 113 1.29 -3.70 5.39
N ILE A 114 0.79 -3.18 6.51
CA ILE A 114 -0.65 -2.92 6.67
C ILE A 114 -1.00 -1.74 5.76
N LYS A 115 -1.74 -2.03 4.68
CA LYS A 115 -2.16 -1.05 3.69
C LYS A 115 -3.50 -0.46 4.11
N VAL A 116 -3.53 0.84 4.35
CA VAL A 116 -4.76 1.61 4.52
C VAL A 116 -5.42 1.80 3.15
N GLY A 117 -6.71 1.48 3.05
CA GLY A 117 -7.49 1.54 1.83
C GLY A 117 -6.81 0.80 0.66
N PHE A 118 -6.66 1.50 -0.46
CA PHE A 118 -5.95 1.01 -1.64
C PHE A 118 -4.44 1.32 -1.63
N GLY A 119 -3.93 1.86 -0.52
CA GLY A 119 -2.53 2.27 -0.34
C GLY A 119 -2.15 3.50 -1.17
N ARG A 120 -0.85 3.66 -1.44
CA ARG A 120 -0.31 4.82 -2.18
C ARG A 120 -0.55 4.82 -3.69
N ARG A 121 -1.29 3.85 -4.22
CA ARG A 121 -1.61 3.78 -5.66
C ARG A 121 -2.93 4.48 -5.91
N ASN A 122 -2.98 5.33 -6.94
CA ASN A 122 -4.23 5.95 -7.38
C ASN A 122 -5.20 4.88 -7.91
N PRO A 123 -6.34 4.62 -7.26
CA PRO A 123 -7.30 3.61 -7.72
C PRO A 123 -7.94 3.97 -9.06
N ASN A 124 -8.00 5.27 -9.37
CA ASN A 124 -8.57 5.80 -10.61
C ASN A 124 -7.58 5.77 -11.79
N SER A 125 -6.30 5.44 -11.56
CA SER A 125 -5.38 5.26 -12.69
C SER A 125 -5.78 3.98 -13.42
N ALA A 126 -6.09 4.08 -14.72
CA ALA A 126 -6.41 2.94 -15.55
C ALA A 126 -5.29 1.89 -15.45
N LYS A 127 -5.58 0.74 -14.84
CA LYS A 127 -4.70 -0.44 -14.90
C LYS A 127 -5.09 -1.22 -16.13
N GLY A 128 -4.48 -0.91 -17.26
CA GLY A 128 -4.75 -1.62 -18.50
C GLY A 128 -3.77 -1.24 -19.58
N ARG A 129 -3.41 -2.23 -20.40
CA ARG A 129 -2.67 -2.05 -21.65
C ARG A 129 -3.35 -0.92 -22.41
N GLU A 130 -2.57 0.08 -22.83
CA GLU A 130 -3.00 1.09 -23.79
C GLU A 130 -3.90 0.41 -24.82
N ARG A 131 -5.13 0.88 -24.99
CA ARG A 131 -6.04 0.35 -26.00
C ARG A 131 -5.46 0.75 -27.36
N ARG A 132 -4.38 0.08 -27.79
CA ARG A 132 -4.03 -0.03 -29.21
C ARG A 132 -5.28 -0.65 -29.80
N GLY A 133 -6.12 0.21 -30.39
CA GLY A 133 -7.39 -0.18 -30.96
C GLY A 133 -7.18 -1.42 -31.81
N LYS A 134 -8.14 -2.35 -31.76
CA LYS A 134 -8.19 -3.48 -32.71
C LYS A 134 -7.90 -2.89 -34.09
N LYS A 135 -6.75 -3.22 -34.69
CA LYS A 135 -6.40 -2.76 -36.04
C LYS A 135 -7.57 -3.18 -36.92
N LYS A 136 -8.34 -2.21 -37.44
CA LYS A 136 -9.44 -2.52 -38.36
C LYS A 136 -8.81 -3.30 -39.50
N LYS A 137 -9.24 -4.55 -39.72
CA LYS A 137 -8.87 -5.28 -40.94
C LYS A 137 -9.53 -4.50 -42.08
N SER A 138 -8.74 -3.87 -42.95
CA SER A 138 -9.27 -3.28 -44.17
C SER A 138 -9.88 -4.41 -45.00
N SER A 139 -11.11 -4.21 -45.44
CA SER A 139 -11.88 -5.17 -46.24
C SER A 139 -11.66 -4.96 -47.74
N GLU A 140 -10.46 -4.58 -48.17
CA GLU A 140 -10.12 -4.53 -49.58
C GLU A 140 -9.35 -5.79 -49.95
N LYS A 141 -10.12 -6.77 -50.45
CA LYS A 141 -9.61 -7.79 -51.34
C LYS A 141 -9.02 -7.07 -52.56
N ALA A 142 -7.70 -6.92 -52.60
CA ALA A 142 -7.01 -6.62 -53.85
C ALA A 142 -7.14 -7.85 -54.76
N CYS A 143 -8.22 -7.86 -55.54
CA CYS A 143 -8.34 -8.68 -56.74
C CYS A 143 -7.30 -8.18 -57.74
N GLY A 144 -6.56 -9.10 -58.36
CA GLY A 144 -5.87 -8.83 -59.61
C GLY A 144 -4.36 -8.62 -59.50
N LEU A 145 -3.61 -9.74 -59.55
CA LEU A 145 -2.41 -9.77 -60.36
C LEU A 145 -2.35 -11.14 -61.06
N ARG A 146 -2.96 -11.22 -62.25
CA ARG A 146 -2.64 -12.26 -63.23
C ARG A 146 -1.23 -11.98 -63.70
N ARG A 147 -0.29 -12.86 -63.36
CA ARG A 147 1.00 -12.94 -64.02
C ARG A 147 0.74 -13.57 -65.39
N TYR A 148 1.04 -12.84 -66.45
CA TYR A 148 1.49 -13.43 -67.71
C TYR A 148 2.97 -13.79 -67.54
#